data_AF-A0A2E5G2Y6-F1
#
_entry.id   AF-A0A2E5G2Y6-F1
#
_cell.length_a   1.000
_cell.length_b   1.000
_cell.length_c   1.000
_cell.angle_alpha   90.00
_cell.angle_beta   90.00
_cell.angle_gamma   90.00
#
_symmetry.space_group_name_H-M   'P 1'
#
loop_
_entity.id
_entity.type
_entity.pdbx_description
1 polymer ?
#
loop_
_entity_poly.entity_id
_entity_poly.type
_entity_poly.pdbx_seq_one_letter_code
_entity_poly.pdbx_strand_id
1 'polypeptide(L)'
;MAQELRTVLLKHDAPAGIHYDWMLEPPGTGLQRLWTCRVYWPVAQWPTKGTWEVEVIAPHRRDFLDYQGPLTHGRGTVSRIESGLYTPLTWLDDRLELDLAFSCWSHHIHLEQINGARWHAAINNC
;
A
#
# COMPACT_ATOMS: atom_id res chain seq x y z
N MET A 1 16.36 -16.89 3.54
CA MET A 1 14.95 -16.79 3.98
C MET A 1 14.42 -15.48 3.41
N ALA A 2 13.26 -15.50 2.76
CA ALA A 2 12.67 -14.27 2.26
C ALA A 2 12.29 -13.38 3.44
N GLN A 3 12.53 -12.07 3.33
CA GLN A 3 12.30 -11.13 4.42
C GLN A 3 10.81 -10.75 4.45
N GLU A 4 10.14 -10.99 5.57
CA GLU A 4 8.80 -10.44 5.81
C GLU A 4 8.90 -8.95 6.18
N LEU A 5 8.13 -8.13 5.48
CA LEU A 5 8.11 -6.68 5.60
C LEU A 5 6.71 -6.19 5.92
N ARG A 6 6.57 -5.06 6.61
CA ARG A 6 5.27 -4.55 7.05
C ARG A 6 4.56 -3.78 5.94
N THR A 7 3.24 -3.85 5.98
CA THR A 7 2.34 -3.13 5.08
C THR A 7 1.16 -2.59 5.88
N VAL A 8 0.61 -1.46 5.45
CA VAL A 8 -0.60 -0.86 6.04
C VAL A 8 -1.48 -0.27 4.96
N LEU A 9 -2.80 -0.37 5.14
CA LEU A 9 -3.77 0.44 4.40
C LEU A 9 -4.42 1.42 5.37
N LEU A 10 -4.21 2.72 5.12
CA LEU A 10 -4.84 3.79 5.88
C LEU A 10 -6.00 4.37 5.10
N LYS A 11 -7.13 4.63 5.77
CA LYS A 11 -8.17 5.53 5.26
C LYS A 11 -7.77 6.94 5.67
N HIS A 12 -7.68 7.83 4.68
CA HIS A 12 -7.47 9.26 4.89
C HIS A 12 -8.78 10.00 4.64
N ASP A 13 -9.35 10.53 5.73
CA ASP A 13 -10.49 11.45 5.70
C ASP A 13 -9.95 12.88 5.61
N ALA A 14 -9.83 13.40 4.37
CA ALA A 14 -9.27 14.71 4.07
C ALA A 14 -10.37 15.72 3.69
N PRO A 15 -10.12 17.04 3.79
CA PRO A 15 -11.08 18.06 3.35
C PRO A 15 -11.54 17.93 1.90
N ALA A 16 -10.67 17.38 1.03
CA ALA A 16 -10.97 17.15 -0.38
C ALA A 16 -11.77 15.84 -0.65
N GLY A 17 -11.99 15.03 0.38
CA GLY A 17 -12.66 13.74 0.29
C GLY A 17 -11.88 12.58 0.91
N ILE A 18 -12.55 11.43 0.98
CA ILE A 18 -11.98 10.19 1.51
C ILE A 18 -11.18 9.47 0.42
N HIS A 19 -9.99 8.99 0.78
CA HIS A 19 -9.20 8.06 -0.03
C HIS A 19 -8.45 7.07 0.86
N TYR A 20 -7.74 6.13 0.24
CA TYR A 20 -6.90 5.17 0.94
C TYR A 20 -5.46 5.26 0.49
N ASP A 21 -4.53 5.15 1.44
CA ASP A 21 -3.10 5.08 1.15
C ASP A 21 -2.60 3.70 1.55
N TRP A 22 -2.06 2.98 0.57
CA TRP A 22 -1.39 1.70 0.77
C TRP A 22 0.12 1.94 0.85
N MET A 23 0.72 1.51 1.96
CA MET A 23 2.14 1.73 2.23
C MET A 23 2.85 0.41 2.47
N LEU A 24 4.02 0.27 1.85
CA LEU A 24 4.89 -0.90 1.94
C LEU A 24 6.25 -0.47 2.51
N GLU A 25 6.74 -1.20 3.51
CA GLU A 25 8.15 -1.10 3.91
C GLU A 25 9.02 -1.66 2.77
N PRO A 26 9.86 -0.88 2.09
CA PRO A 26 10.70 -1.40 1.01
C PRO A 26 11.75 -2.41 1.52
N PRO A 27 12.16 -3.40 0.71
CA PRO A 27 13.23 -4.31 1.05
C PRO A 27 14.57 -3.59 1.23
N GLY A 28 15.40 -4.10 2.13
CA GLY A 28 16.66 -3.48 2.53
C GLY A 28 16.63 -2.94 3.97
N THR A 29 17.80 -2.78 4.57
CA THR A 29 17.92 -2.38 5.98
C THR A 29 17.89 -0.85 6.13
N GLY A 30 17.10 -0.35 7.08
CA GLY A 30 17.20 1.04 7.56
C GLY A 30 16.46 2.12 6.78
N LEU A 31 15.62 1.77 5.80
CA LEU A 31 14.82 2.77 5.08
C LEU A 31 13.75 3.37 5.99
N GLN A 32 13.79 4.69 6.13
CA GLN A 32 12.86 5.52 6.92
C GLN A 32 11.65 6.00 6.10
N ARG A 33 11.55 5.53 4.86
CA ARG A 33 10.52 5.91 3.89
C ARG A 33 9.83 4.68 3.35
N LEU A 34 8.52 4.77 3.25
CA LEU A 34 7.64 3.73 2.72
C LEU A 34 7.42 3.99 1.23
N TRP A 35 7.35 2.92 0.44
CA TRP A 35 6.71 3.04 -0.87
C TRP A 35 5.22 3.27 -0.62
N THR A 36 4.64 4.27 -1.26
CA THR A 36 3.26 4.67 -0.98
C THR A 36 2.50 4.90 -2.25
N CYS A 37 1.31 4.31 -2.35
CA CYS A 37 0.36 4.62 -3.39
C CYS A 37 -1.02 4.91 -2.82
N ARG A 38 -1.77 5.75 -3.53
CA ARG A 38 -3.18 5.97 -3.29
C ARG A 38 -3.98 4.89 -4.00
N VAL A 39 -4.97 4.36 -3.29
CA VAL A 39 -5.90 3.33 -3.77
C VAL A 39 -7.33 3.83 -3.58
N TYR A 40 -8.20 3.53 -4.54
CA TYR A 40 -9.60 3.97 -4.48
C TYR A 40 -10.47 3.06 -3.60
N TRP A 41 -10.14 1.76 -3.56
CA TRP A 41 -10.95 0.74 -2.88
C TRP A 41 -10.31 0.30 -1.57
N PRO A 42 -11.10 0.05 -0.51
CA PRO A 42 -10.60 -0.66 0.65
C PRO A 42 -10.24 -2.10 0.26
N VAL A 43 -9.24 -2.63 0.96
CA VAL A 43 -8.68 -3.99 0.78
C VAL A 43 -9.71 -5.12 0.67
N ALA A 44 -10.83 -5.04 1.39
CA ALA A 44 -11.90 -6.03 1.34
C ALA A 44 -12.57 -6.17 -0.05
N GLN A 45 -12.41 -5.17 -0.92
CA GLN A 45 -12.97 -5.17 -2.27
C GLN A 45 -11.97 -5.62 -3.33
N TRP A 46 -10.67 -5.70 -3.02
CA TRP A 46 -9.64 -6.02 -4.01
C TRP A 46 -9.86 -7.40 -4.65
N PRO A 47 -10.18 -8.49 -3.91
CA PRO A 47 -10.46 -9.79 -4.50
C PRO A 47 -11.59 -9.77 -5.53
N THR A 48 -12.66 -9.01 -5.28
CA THR A 48 -13.79 -8.88 -6.22
C THR A 48 -13.43 -8.06 -7.45
N LYS A 49 -12.52 -7.08 -7.31
CA LYS A 49 -12.04 -6.29 -8.46
C LYS A 49 -11.09 -7.10 -9.34
N GLY A 50 -10.23 -7.92 -8.74
CA GLY A 50 -9.17 -8.69 -9.39
C GLY A 50 -8.03 -7.82 -9.93
N THR A 51 -8.35 -6.66 -10.48
CA THR A 51 -7.42 -5.65 -11.00
C THR A 51 -7.90 -4.24 -10.62
N TRP A 52 -6.97 -3.32 -10.35
CA TRP A 52 -7.28 -1.93 -10.03
C TRP A 52 -6.10 -1.00 -10.31
N GLU A 53 -6.38 0.27 -10.54
CA GLU A 53 -5.35 1.30 -10.65
C GLU A 53 -4.94 1.83 -9.28
N VAL A 54 -3.67 2.17 -9.15
CA VAL A 54 -3.11 2.89 -8.01
C VAL A 54 -2.23 4.04 -8.48
N GLU A 55 -2.10 5.07 -7.65
CA GLU A 55 -1.25 6.23 -7.93
C GLU A 55 -0.11 6.29 -6.92
N VAL A 56 1.13 6.08 -7.34
CA VAL A 56 2.30 6.25 -6.49
C VAL A 56 2.47 7.72 -6.13
N ILE A 57 2.59 7.98 -4.83
CA ILE A 57 2.72 9.32 -4.28
C ILE A 57 4.03 9.46 -3.48
N ALA A 58 4.25 10.65 -2.92
CA ALA A 58 5.44 10.92 -2.12
C ALA A 58 5.62 9.86 -1.00
N PRO A 59 6.84 9.33 -0.82
CA PRO A 59 7.12 8.33 0.21
C PRO A 59 6.75 8.83 1.61
N HIS A 60 5.98 8.04 2.35
CA HIS A 60 5.61 8.36 3.72
C HIS A 60 6.71 7.96 4.70
N ARG A 61 6.70 8.55 5.92
CA ARG A 61 7.61 8.12 6.99
C ARG A 61 7.18 6.75 7.50
N ARG A 62 8.15 5.93 7.92
CA ARG A 62 7.91 4.60 8.49
C ARG A 62 6.92 4.61 9.66
N ASP A 63 6.90 5.68 10.47
CA ASP A 63 5.96 5.85 11.58
C ASP A 63 4.48 5.70 11.17
N PHE A 64 4.13 5.94 9.90
CA PHE A 64 2.77 5.79 9.40
C PHE A 64 2.26 4.35 9.40
N LEU A 65 3.14 3.36 9.50
CA LEU A 65 2.71 1.96 9.71
C LEU A 65 1.90 1.81 11.00
N ASP A 66 2.27 2.57 12.02
CA ASP A 66 1.68 2.48 13.37
C ASP A 66 0.79 3.67 13.72
N TYR A 67 0.94 4.79 13.01
CA TYR A 67 0.20 6.02 13.26
C TYR A 67 -1.29 5.93 12.90
N GLN A 68 -2.11 6.51 13.75
CA GLN A 68 -3.52 6.84 13.50
C GLN A 68 -3.82 8.18 14.20
N GLY A 69 -4.72 8.97 13.63
CA GLY A 69 -5.16 10.23 14.22
C GLY A 69 -5.04 11.44 13.29
N PRO A 70 -5.16 12.65 13.86
CA PRO A 70 -5.26 13.90 13.09
C PRO A 70 -3.92 14.31 12.48
N LEU A 71 -3.92 14.58 11.18
CA LEU A 71 -2.78 15.15 10.48
C LEU A 71 -2.67 16.66 10.74
N THR A 72 -1.43 17.14 10.80
CA THR A 72 -1.12 18.56 10.99
C THR A 72 -1.62 19.42 9.82
N HIS A 73 -1.80 20.72 10.09
CA HIS A 73 -2.21 21.74 9.11
C HIS A 73 -3.59 21.51 8.48
N GLY A 74 -4.52 20.92 9.24
CA GLY A 74 -5.90 20.70 8.78
C GLY A 74 -6.01 19.71 7.63
N ARG A 75 -5.02 18.82 7.45
CA ARG A 75 -5.00 17.82 6.38
C ARG A 75 -5.97 16.67 6.60
N GLY A 76 -6.74 16.67 7.68
CA GLY A 76 -7.71 15.64 8.00
C GLY A 76 -7.18 14.59 8.98
N THR A 77 -7.77 13.40 8.97
CA THR A 77 -7.47 12.31 9.92
C THR A 77 -7.18 11.02 9.17
N VAL A 78 -6.24 10.23 9.67
CA VAL A 78 -5.97 8.88 9.17
C VAL A 78 -6.39 7.83 10.18
N SER A 79 -7.05 6.77 9.71
CA SER A 79 -7.38 5.58 10.49
C SER A 79 -6.89 4.34 9.76
N ARG A 80 -6.35 3.37 10.50
CA ARG A 80 -5.92 2.10 9.92
C ARG A 80 -7.14 1.26 9.55
N ILE A 81 -7.16 0.80 8.31
CA ILE A 81 -8.16 -0.14 7.80
C ILE A 81 -7.61 -1.56 7.88
N GLU A 82 -6.36 -1.75 7.46
CA GLU A 82 -5.65 -3.03 7.57
C GLU A 82 -4.18 -2.81 7.87
N SER A 83 -3.57 -3.82 8.48
CA SER A 83 -2.12 -3.98 8.57
C SER A 83 -1.77 -5.42 8.35
N GLY A 84 -0.56 -5.66 7.83
CA GLY A 84 -0.15 -7.00 7.50
C GLY A 84 1.35 -7.12 7.30
N LEU A 85 1.71 -8.27 6.76
CA LEU A 85 3.05 -8.58 6.31
C LEU A 85 3.01 -8.89 4.82
N TYR A 86 4.14 -8.73 4.16
CA TYR A 86 4.31 -9.19 2.80
C TYR A 86 5.74 -9.71 2.59
N THR A 87 5.87 -10.60 1.61
CA THR A 87 7.18 -11.07 1.14
C THR A 87 7.42 -10.49 -0.26
N PRO A 88 8.48 -9.68 -0.48
CA PRO A 88 8.83 -9.22 -1.82
C PRO A 88 9.42 -10.37 -2.64
N LEU A 89 8.87 -10.58 -3.83
CA LEU A 89 9.38 -11.51 -4.83
C LEU A 89 10.14 -10.77 -5.94
N THR A 90 9.59 -9.62 -6.36
CA THR A 90 10.23 -8.67 -7.28
C THR A 90 10.08 -7.25 -6.71
N TRP A 91 11.15 -6.46 -6.76
CA TRP A 91 11.15 -5.05 -6.35
C TRP A 91 12.01 -4.20 -7.29
N LEU A 92 11.39 -3.67 -8.35
CA LEU A 92 12.00 -2.84 -9.37
C LEU A 92 11.30 -1.48 -9.44
N ASP A 93 11.90 -0.52 -10.15
CA ASP A 93 11.37 0.85 -10.25
C ASP A 93 10.00 0.93 -10.95
N ASP A 94 9.70 -0.03 -11.84
CA ASP A 94 8.49 -0.10 -12.66
C ASP A 94 7.63 -1.35 -12.39
N ARG A 95 8.08 -2.26 -11.52
CA ARG A 95 7.38 -3.50 -11.23
C ARG A 95 7.64 -4.03 -9.82
N LEU A 96 6.56 -4.40 -9.13
CA LEU A 96 6.59 -5.10 -7.84
C LEU A 96 5.82 -6.41 -7.93
N GLU A 97 6.35 -7.46 -7.32
CA GLU A 97 5.62 -8.71 -7.08
C GLU A 97 5.77 -9.06 -5.62
N LEU A 98 4.66 -9.39 -4.97
CA LEU A 98 4.63 -9.62 -3.55
C LEU A 98 3.59 -10.66 -3.15
N ASP A 99 3.95 -11.52 -2.21
CA ASP A 99 2.98 -12.33 -1.48
C ASP A 99 2.47 -11.48 -0.30
N LEU A 100 1.23 -11.00 -0.39
CA LEU A 100 0.61 -10.11 0.58
C LEU A 100 -0.25 -10.90 1.56
N ALA A 101 -0.11 -10.64 2.85
CA ALA A 101 -0.98 -11.15 3.89
C ALA A 101 -1.52 -10.00 4.74
N PHE A 102 -2.81 -9.69 4.57
CA PHE A 102 -3.57 -8.89 5.51
C PHE A 102 -4.30 -9.78 6.52
N SER A 103 -4.93 -9.19 7.53
CA SER A 103 -5.54 -9.96 8.62
C SER A 103 -6.65 -10.91 8.16
N CYS A 104 -7.33 -10.58 7.06
CA CYS A 104 -8.49 -11.32 6.55
C CYS A 104 -8.24 -12.13 5.26
N TRP A 105 -7.10 -11.95 4.57
CA TRP A 105 -6.76 -12.72 3.38
C TRP A 105 -5.29 -12.57 2.98
N SER A 106 -4.85 -13.51 2.15
CA SER A 106 -3.52 -13.51 1.53
C SER A 106 -3.59 -13.83 0.04
N HIS A 107 -2.97 -13.00 -0.80
CA HIS A 107 -2.84 -13.26 -2.24
C HIS A 107 -1.49 -12.79 -2.76
N HIS A 108 -1.12 -13.34 -3.92
CA HIS A 108 -0.03 -12.83 -4.72
C HIS A 108 -0.50 -11.59 -5.50
N ILE A 109 0.19 -10.46 -5.32
CA ILE A 109 -0.10 -9.20 -5.98
C ILE A 109 1.03 -8.85 -6.94
N HIS A 110 0.65 -8.48 -8.16
CA HIS A 110 1.53 -7.89 -9.14
C HIS A 110 1.17 -6.41 -9.31
N LEU A 111 2.18 -5.53 -9.27
CA LEU A 111 2.05 -4.11 -9.61
C LEU A 111 3.00 -3.75 -10.74
N GLU A 112 2.51 -3.03 -11.74
CA GLU A 112 3.31 -2.57 -12.90
C GLU A 112 2.99 -1.12 -13.22
N GLN A 113 4.04 -0.34 -13.51
CA GLN A 113 3.90 1.07 -13.88
C GLN A 113 3.30 1.19 -15.29
N ILE A 114 2.22 1.96 -15.41
CA ILE A 114 1.61 2.29 -16.70
C ILE A 114 2.31 3.52 -17.29
N ASN A 115 2.35 4.61 -16.51
CA ASN A 115 3.07 5.84 -16.84
C ASN A 115 3.20 6.73 -15.59
N GLY A 116 4.36 7.37 -15.42
CA GLY A 116 4.58 8.32 -14.33
C GLY A 116 4.17 7.76 -12.96
N ALA A 117 3.22 8.39 -12.30
CA ALA A 117 2.71 7.92 -11.01
C ALA A 117 1.64 6.81 -11.11
N ARG A 118 1.11 6.50 -12.29
CA ARG A 118 0.01 5.54 -12.46
C ARG A 118 0.53 4.13 -12.62
N TRP A 119 -0.01 3.23 -11.81
CA TRP A 119 0.33 1.82 -11.77
C TRP A 119 -0.94 0.98 -11.84
N HIS A 120 -0.79 -0.23 -12.36
CA HIS A 120 -1.82 -1.25 -12.38
C HIS A 120 -1.48 -2.29 -11.31
N ALA A 121 -2.43 -2.63 -10.45
CA ALA A 121 -2.32 -3.71 -9.47
C ALA A 121 -3.28 -4.83 -9.84
N ALA A 122 -2.85 -6.08 -9.66
CA ALA A 122 -3.62 -7.27 -9.97
C ALA A 122 -3.40 -8.36 -8.92
N ILE A 123 -4.45 -9.10 -8.60
CA ILE A 123 -4.33 -10.38 -7.91
C ILE A 123 -4.04 -11.44 -8.97
N ASN A 124 -2.89 -12.09 -8.87
CA ASN A 124 -2.62 -13.27 -9.68
C ASN A 124 -3.33 -14.45 -9.02
N ASN A 125 -4.34 -14.98 -9.70
CA ASN A 125 -4.89 -16.29 -9.34
C ASN A 125 -3.88 -17.33 -9.81
N CYS A 126 -3.11 -17.88 -8.87
CA CYS A 126 -2.32 -19.09 -9.09
C CYS A 126 -3.22 -20.28 -9.41
#